data_AF-A0A520F1Y6-F1
#
_entry.id   AF-A0A520F1Y6-F1
#
_cell.length_a   1.000
_cell.length_b   1.000
_cell.length_c   1.000
_cell.angle_alpha   90.00
_cell.angle_beta   90.00
_cell.angle_gamma   90.00
#
_symmetry.space_group_name_H-M   'P 1'
#
loop_
_entity.id
_entity.type
_entity.pdbx_description
1 polymer ?
#
loop_
_entity_poly.entity_id
_entity_poly.type
_entity_poly.pdbx_seq_one_letter_code
_entity_poly.pdbx_strand_id
1 'polypeptide(L)'
;MKVLLVPQGNRAVLIRLDEDGSPSGGSSPAEEVTDDLVGSVAAVEREHAPRWVWEDTSRIYPRLLDAGVRVRRCHDLALVGAILAMRTGRTTTPSTPADLRPGLFDADPHADPVAVLAHYRRQIEEIGDDRGLQLLAAAESAGGLAAAEMTFDGLPFSAAAHRRHLDATLGARPVDGSTPPALVKLENEISSVFGRRVNPGSPAEVVAA
;
A
#
# COMPACT_ATOMS: atom_id res chain seq x y z
N MET A 1 1.68 22.92 10.76
CA MET A 1 0.26 22.70 10.39
C MET A 1 0.05 21.27 9.92
N LYS A 2 -0.93 20.60 10.49
CA LYS A 2 -1.32 19.22 10.17
C LYS A 2 -2.79 19.23 9.73
N VAL A 3 -3.15 18.35 8.80
CA VAL A 3 -4.53 18.25 8.30
C VAL A 3 -4.93 16.78 8.25
N LEU A 4 -5.95 16.41 9.03
CA LEU A 4 -6.60 15.11 8.93
C LEU A 4 -7.44 15.07 7.65
N LEU A 5 -7.29 14.01 6.86
CA LEU A 5 -8.09 13.73 5.68
C LEU A 5 -8.77 12.37 5.84
N VAL A 6 -10.10 12.37 5.80
CA VAL A 6 -10.91 11.15 5.86
C VAL A 6 -11.74 11.05 4.58
N PRO A 7 -11.38 10.17 3.64
CA PRO A 7 -12.09 10.02 2.37
C PRO A 7 -13.47 9.38 2.56
N GLN A 8 -14.46 9.89 1.84
CA GLN A 8 -15.84 9.40 1.80
C GLN A 8 -16.31 9.28 0.35
N GLY A 9 -15.70 8.37 -0.42
CA GLY A 9 -15.91 8.30 -1.87
C GLY A 9 -15.38 9.56 -2.52
N ASN A 10 -16.20 10.29 -3.30
CA ASN A 10 -15.76 11.55 -3.89
C ASN A 10 -15.66 12.70 -2.88
N ARG A 11 -16.34 12.56 -1.74
CA ARG A 11 -16.35 13.53 -0.64
C ARG A 11 -15.16 13.29 0.28
N ALA A 12 -14.81 14.27 1.08
CA ALA A 12 -13.85 14.12 2.16
C ALA A 12 -14.17 15.01 3.33
N VAL A 13 -13.75 14.57 4.52
CA VAL A 13 -13.74 15.39 5.73
C VAL A 13 -12.31 15.83 6.00
N LEU A 14 -12.10 17.14 6.11
CA LEU A 14 -10.82 17.75 6.43
C LEU A 14 -10.91 18.38 7.82
N ILE A 15 -9.94 18.07 8.69
CA ILE A 15 -9.84 18.68 10.02
C ILE A 15 -8.44 19.27 10.19
N ARG A 16 -8.36 20.59 10.39
CA ARG A 16 -7.09 21.26 10.73
C ARG A 16 -6.69 20.87 12.16
N LEU A 17 -5.44 20.48 12.35
CA LEU A 17 -4.92 20.05 13.64
C LEU A 17 -3.75 20.94 14.09
N ASP A 18 -3.73 21.21 15.39
CA ASP A 18 -2.64 21.88 16.08
C ASP A 18 -1.45 20.92 16.29
N GLU A 19 -0.34 21.44 16.82
CA GLU A 19 0.89 20.64 16.98
C GLU A 19 0.70 19.46 17.94
N ASP A 20 -0.15 19.61 18.96
CA ASP A 20 -0.54 18.57 19.91
C ASP A 20 -1.55 17.55 19.35
N GLY A 21 -1.98 17.72 18.10
CA GLY A 21 -2.96 16.86 17.43
C GLY A 21 -4.40 17.11 17.84
N SER A 22 -4.68 18.17 18.60
CA SER A 22 -6.05 18.64 18.84
C SER A 22 -6.60 19.37 17.59
N PRO A 23 -7.93 19.34 17.35
CA PRO A 23 -8.53 20.13 16.28
C PRO A 23 -8.36 21.64 16.52
N SER A 24 -7.83 22.32 15.51
CA SER A 24 -7.73 23.78 15.53
C SER A 24 -9.14 24.40 15.53
N GLY A 25 -9.38 25.40 16.38
CA GLY A 25 -10.66 26.10 16.48
C GLY A 25 -11.50 25.81 17.74
N GLY A 26 -11.03 24.95 18.65
CA GLY A 26 -11.65 24.74 19.96
C GLY A 26 -12.79 23.69 19.94
N SER A 27 -13.89 23.95 20.67
CA SER A 27 -14.93 22.95 21.00
C SER A 27 -15.80 22.47 19.83
N SER A 28 -15.70 23.12 18.66
CA SER A 28 -16.17 22.58 17.38
C SER A 28 -14.96 22.54 16.46
N PRO A 29 -14.46 21.34 16.09
CA PRO A 29 -13.45 21.22 15.05
C PRO A 29 -13.90 22.02 13.84
N ALA A 30 -13.00 22.77 13.19
CA ALA A 30 -13.27 23.28 11.85
C ALA A 30 -13.27 22.10 10.87
N GLU A 31 -14.30 21.26 10.98
CA GLU A 31 -14.60 20.14 10.10
C GLU A 31 -15.10 20.74 8.79
N GLU A 32 -14.29 20.59 7.77
CA GLU A 32 -14.61 21.04 6.42
C GLU A 32 -14.98 19.80 5.60
N VAL A 33 -16.26 19.69 5.26
CA VAL A 33 -16.75 18.65 4.35
C VAL A 33 -16.69 19.18 2.94
N THR A 34 -16.00 18.48 2.05
CA THR A 34 -15.88 18.81 0.64
C THR A 34 -16.44 17.70 -0.24
N ASP A 35 -17.05 18.06 -1.36
CA ASP A 35 -17.48 17.12 -2.40
C ASP A 35 -16.43 16.93 -3.50
N ASP A 36 -15.33 17.69 -3.43
CA ASP A 36 -14.16 17.59 -4.31
C ASP A 36 -12.90 17.30 -3.48
N LEU A 37 -12.71 16.03 -3.14
CA LEU A 37 -11.54 15.56 -2.39
C LEU A 37 -10.23 16.01 -3.05
N VAL A 38 -10.08 15.75 -4.36
CA VAL A 38 -8.82 15.96 -5.08
C VAL A 38 -8.48 17.44 -5.17
N GLY A 39 -9.43 18.29 -5.57
CA GLY A 39 -9.22 19.73 -5.67
C GLY A 39 -8.92 20.36 -4.31
N SER A 40 -9.58 19.89 -3.25
CA SER A 40 -9.34 20.38 -1.88
C SER A 40 -7.94 20.01 -1.39
N VAL A 41 -7.49 18.77 -1.60
CA VAL A 41 -6.12 18.34 -1.27
C VAL A 41 -5.10 19.16 -2.06
N ALA A 42 -5.32 19.34 -3.37
CA ALA A 42 -4.43 20.13 -4.22
C ALA A 42 -4.34 21.60 -3.79
N ALA A 43 -5.47 22.19 -3.37
CA ALA A 43 -5.52 23.57 -2.87
C ALA A 43 -4.70 23.73 -1.58
N VAL A 44 -4.98 22.89 -0.58
CA VAL A 44 -4.32 22.93 0.72
C VAL A 44 -2.82 22.63 0.60
N GLU A 45 -2.43 21.66 -0.24
CA GLU A 45 -1.02 21.33 -0.47
C GLU A 45 -0.25 22.49 -1.10
N ARG A 46 -0.86 23.20 -2.06
CA ARG A 46 -0.25 24.35 -2.73
C ARG A 46 -0.08 25.54 -1.79
N GLU A 47 -1.08 25.81 -0.96
CA GLU A 47 -1.10 26.99 -0.10
C GLU A 47 -0.26 26.81 1.16
N HIS A 48 -0.31 25.62 1.77
CA HIS A 48 0.27 25.42 3.11
C HIS A 48 1.27 24.27 3.21
N ALA A 49 1.33 23.37 2.22
CA ALA A 49 2.16 22.17 2.24
C ALA A 49 2.11 21.44 3.61
N PRO A 50 0.92 21.08 4.13
CA PRO A 50 0.78 20.54 5.47
C PRO A 50 1.46 19.18 5.61
N ARG A 51 1.50 18.68 6.84
CA ARG A 51 1.58 17.22 7.05
C ARG A 51 0.17 16.66 7.02
N TRP A 52 -0.14 15.88 5.98
CA TRP A 52 -1.40 15.15 5.88
C TRP A 52 -1.47 14.04 6.92
N VAL A 53 -2.63 13.78 7.49
CA VAL A 53 -2.87 12.66 8.39
C VAL A 53 -4.03 11.85 7.82
N TRP A 54 -3.82 10.58 7.54
CA TRP A 54 -4.85 9.70 6.99
C TRP A 54 -4.63 8.27 7.46
N GLU A 55 -5.65 7.42 7.31
CA GLU A 55 -5.58 6.04 7.78
C GLU A 55 -4.51 5.22 7.07
N ASP A 56 -4.44 5.33 5.75
CA ASP A 56 -3.59 4.47 4.93
C ASP A 56 -3.31 5.15 3.58
N THR A 57 -2.03 5.36 3.29
CA THR A 57 -1.56 6.00 2.04
C THR A 57 -2.01 5.20 0.81
N SER A 58 -2.07 3.88 0.90
CA SER A 58 -2.45 3.01 -0.23
C SER A 58 -3.92 3.17 -0.64
N ARG A 59 -4.77 3.71 0.24
CA ARG A 59 -6.20 3.93 -0.02
C ARG A 59 -6.49 5.26 -0.70
N ILE A 60 -5.64 6.26 -0.49
CA ILE A 60 -5.92 7.64 -0.89
C ILE A 60 -4.95 8.18 -1.93
N TYR A 61 -3.66 7.90 -1.77
CA TYR A 61 -2.64 8.57 -2.55
C TYR A 61 -2.62 8.15 -4.02
N PRO A 62 -2.90 6.89 -4.42
CA PRO A 62 -2.94 6.56 -5.85
C PRO A 62 -4.01 7.36 -6.62
N ARG A 63 -5.18 7.59 -6.01
CA ARG A 63 -6.22 8.45 -6.61
C ARG A 63 -5.78 9.91 -6.77
N LEU A 64 -4.98 10.42 -5.84
CA LEU A 64 -4.40 11.76 -5.96
C LEU A 64 -3.36 11.80 -7.10
N LEU A 65 -2.52 10.77 -7.21
CA LEU A 65 -1.52 10.63 -8.27
C LEU A 65 -2.16 10.54 -9.67
N ASP A 66 -3.23 9.77 -9.82
CA ASP A 66 -4.02 9.67 -11.06
C ASP A 66 -4.53 11.05 -11.53
N ALA A 67 -4.84 11.94 -10.58
CA ALA A 67 -5.26 13.31 -10.84
C ALA A 67 -4.10 14.32 -10.91
N GLY A 68 -2.85 13.86 -10.86
CA GLY A 68 -1.64 14.71 -10.93
C GLY A 68 -1.32 15.46 -9.63
N VAL A 69 -1.91 15.08 -8.50
CA VAL A 69 -1.68 15.71 -7.20
C VAL A 69 -0.64 14.90 -6.41
N ARG A 70 0.52 15.52 -6.14
CA ARG A 70 1.55 14.97 -5.25
C ARG A 70 1.56 15.75 -3.94
N VAL A 71 1.66 15.04 -2.81
CA VAL A 71 1.78 15.66 -1.48
C VAL A 71 3.20 15.51 -0.97
N ARG A 72 3.66 16.46 -0.14
CA ARG A 72 5.04 16.42 0.35
C ARG A 72 5.23 15.57 1.60
N ARG A 73 4.25 15.55 2.50
CA ARG A 73 4.39 14.97 3.84
C ARG A 73 3.08 14.36 4.30
N CYS A 74 3.15 13.16 4.86
CA CYS A 74 2.03 12.55 5.56
C CYS A 74 2.44 12.00 6.94
N HIS A 75 1.45 11.60 7.71
CA HIS A 75 1.49 10.69 8.85
C HIS A 75 0.49 9.59 8.53
N ASP A 76 1.00 8.41 8.23
CA ASP A 76 0.21 7.24 7.84
C ASP A 76 -0.12 6.41 9.08
N LEU A 77 -1.40 6.33 9.46
CA LEU A 77 -1.80 5.63 10.69
C LEU A 77 -1.57 4.12 10.62
N ALA A 78 -1.75 3.50 9.46
CA ALA A 78 -1.53 2.07 9.28
C ALA A 78 -0.05 1.71 9.43
N LEU A 79 0.84 2.46 8.77
CA LEU A 79 2.28 2.23 8.82
C LEU A 79 2.86 2.55 10.21
N VAL A 80 2.51 3.69 10.79
CA VAL A 80 2.96 4.06 12.14
C VAL A 80 2.37 3.09 13.18
N GLY A 81 1.12 2.68 13.01
CA GLY A 81 0.49 1.67 13.86
C GLY A 81 1.22 0.33 13.81
N ALA A 82 1.73 -0.07 12.65
CA ALA A 82 2.53 -1.28 12.50
C ALA A 82 3.85 -1.20 13.28
N ILE A 83 4.56 -0.08 13.22
CA ILE A 83 5.78 0.16 14.01
C ILE A 83 5.49 0.04 15.52
N LEU A 84 4.45 0.71 16.00
CA LEU A 84 4.07 0.71 17.42
C LEU A 84 3.65 -0.69 17.88
N ALA A 85 2.88 -1.41 17.06
CA ALA A 85 2.51 -2.80 17.36
C ALA A 85 3.73 -3.72 17.44
N MET A 86 4.63 -3.66 16.46
CA MET A 86 5.87 -4.46 16.44
C MET A 86 6.77 -4.17 17.64
N ARG A 87 6.88 -2.90 18.05
CA ARG A 87 7.61 -2.50 19.27
C ARG A 87 7.10 -3.21 20.53
N THR A 88 5.78 -3.46 20.59
CA THR A 88 5.14 -4.18 21.70
C THR A 88 5.10 -5.71 21.52
N GLY A 89 5.78 -6.25 20.52
CA GLY A 89 5.83 -7.69 20.23
C GLY A 89 4.56 -8.25 19.55
N ARG A 90 3.68 -7.38 19.04
CA ARG A 90 2.50 -7.78 18.27
C ARG A 90 2.88 -7.87 16.80
N THR A 91 2.45 -8.95 16.15
CA THR A 91 2.52 -9.05 14.69
C THR A 91 1.41 -8.22 14.06
N THR A 92 1.72 -7.57 12.95
CA THR A 92 0.72 -6.89 12.13
C THR A 92 0.66 -7.52 10.76
N THR A 93 -0.56 -7.64 10.24
CA THR A 93 -0.77 -7.90 8.83
C THR A 93 -0.60 -6.60 8.08
N PRO A 94 0.19 -6.57 6.99
CA PRO A 94 0.24 -5.40 6.12
C PRO A 94 -1.17 -5.03 5.66
N SER A 95 -1.46 -3.73 5.56
CA SER A 95 -2.65 -3.29 4.85
C SER A 95 -2.66 -3.88 3.45
N THR A 96 -3.79 -4.46 3.05
CA THR A 96 -3.97 -4.81 1.65
C THR A 96 -4.18 -3.51 0.88
N PRO A 97 -3.42 -3.25 -0.20
CA PRO A 97 -3.64 -2.07 -1.03
C PRO A 97 -5.11 -2.00 -1.45
N ALA A 98 -5.69 -0.80 -1.44
CA ALA A 98 -7.05 -0.64 -1.94
C ALA A 98 -7.13 -1.11 -3.39
N ASP A 99 -8.09 -1.97 -3.69
CA ASP A 99 -8.46 -2.23 -5.07
C ASP A 99 -9.29 -1.05 -5.56
N LEU A 100 -8.65 -0.15 -6.30
CA LEU A 100 -9.30 1.05 -6.82
C LEU A 100 -10.13 0.79 -8.10
N ARG A 101 -10.21 -0.48 -8.54
CA ARG A 101 -11.08 -0.85 -9.66
C ARG A 101 -12.53 -0.81 -9.20
N PRO A 102 -13.48 -0.32 -10.04
CA PRO A 102 -14.89 -0.33 -9.69
C PRO A 102 -15.37 -1.75 -9.41
N GLY A 103 -15.75 -2.02 -8.17
CA GLY A 103 -16.35 -3.26 -7.74
C GLY A 103 -17.84 -3.28 -8.04
N LEU A 104 -18.41 -4.48 -8.20
CA LEU A 104 -19.86 -4.65 -8.31
C LEU A 104 -20.61 -4.21 -7.02
N PHE A 105 -19.88 -4.15 -5.89
CA PHE A 105 -20.35 -3.70 -4.59
C PHE A 105 -19.34 -2.74 -3.97
N ASP A 106 -19.19 -1.55 -4.56
CA ASP A 106 -18.39 -0.47 -3.98
C ASP A 106 -19.11 0.15 -2.78
N ALA A 107 -19.10 -0.58 -1.66
CA ALA A 107 -19.33 -0.02 -0.34
C ALA A 107 -17.97 0.00 0.36
N ASP A 108 -17.11 0.96 0.02
CA ASP A 108 -15.95 1.24 0.87
C ASP A 108 -16.50 1.82 2.18
N PRO A 109 -16.46 1.09 3.32
CA PRO A 109 -16.94 1.63 4.56
C PRO A 109 -16.10 2.85 4.91
N HIS A 110 -16.70 4.03 4.79
CA HIS A 110 -16.04 5.26 5.18
C HIS A 110 -15.74 5.22 6.66
N ALA A 111 -14.48 5.45 7.02
CA ALA A 111 -14.12 5.56 8.41
C ALA A 111 -14.80 6.77 9.05
N ASP A 112 -15.18 6.61 10.31
CA ASP A 112 -15.68 7.70 11.13
C ASP A 112 -14.52 8.68 11.42
N PRO A 113 -14.61 9.96 11.02
CA PRO A 113 -13.55 10.93 11.27
C PRO A 113 -13.15 11.06 12.74
N VAL A 114 -14.10 10.86 13.66
CA VAL A 114 -13.83 10.89 15.11
C VAL A 114 -12.92 9.72 15.51
N ALA A 115 -13.18 8.53 14.97
CA ALA A 115 -12.36 7.35 15.23
C ALA A 115 -10.95 7.49 14.65
N VAL A 116 -10.81 8.05 13.44
CA VAL A 116 -9.51 8.31 12.82
C VAL A 116 -8.70 9.33 13.63
N LEU A 117 -9.34 10.43 14.05
CA LEU A 117 -8.72 11.43 14.92
C LEU A 117 -8.28 10.83 16.25
N ALA A 118 -9.13 10.03 16.89
CA ALA A 118 -8.79 9.34 18.14
C ALA A 118 -7.61 8.37 17.95
N HIS A 119 -7.53 7.67 16.83
CA HIS A 119 -6.41 6.81 16.51
C HIS A 119 -5.10 7.60 16.36
N TYR A 120 -5.13 8.68 15.58
CA TYR A 120 -3.98 9.58 15.46
C TYR A 120 -3.50 10.11 16.82
N ARG A 121 -4.43 10.56 17.66
CA ARG A 121 -4.12 11.07 19.02
C ARG A 121 -3.47 10.02 19.92
N ARG A 122 -3.97 8.78 19.90
CA ARG A 122 -3.31 7.68 20.63
C ARG A 122 -1.89 7.42 20.15
N GLN A 123 -1.64 7.48 18.84
CA GLN A 123 -0.30 7.25 18.31
C GLN A 123 0.68 8.36 18.74
N ILE A 124 0.28 9.64 18.69
CA ILE A 124 1.17 10.72 19.14
C ILE A 124 1.42 10.66 20.65
N GLU A 125 0.44 10.25 21.45
CA GLU A 125 0.60 10.02 22.89
C GLU A 125 1.56 8.85 23.17
N GLU A 126 1.44 7.75 22.44
CA GLU A 126 2.33 6.57 22.57
C GLU A 126 3.76 6.85 22.10
N ILE A 127 3.92 7.69 21.07
CA ILE A 127 5.22 8.16 20.60
C ILE A 127 5.86 9.12 21.62
N GLY A 128 5.08 10.06 22.14
CA GLY A 128 5.53 11.05 23.12
C GLY A 128 6.76 11.83 22.63
N ASP A 129 7.70 12.08 23.55
CA ASP A 129 8.94 12.83 23.29
C ASP A 129 10.10 11.99 22.73
N ASP A 130 9.85 10.72 22.36
CA ASP A 130 10.87 9.85 21.77
C ASP A 130 11.22 10.30 20.36
N ARG A 131 12.31 11.07 20.25
CA ARG A 131 12.82 11.59 18.97
C ARG A 131 13.14 10.52 17.94
N GLY A 132 13.60 9.33 18.39
CA GLY A 132 13.92 8.23 17.49
C GLY A 132 12.65 7.68 16.85
N LEU A 133 11.61 7.48 17.67
CA LEU A 133 10.33 7.00 17.20
C LEU A 133 9.57 8.04 16.36
N GLN A 134 9.68 9.32 16.69
CA GLN A 134 9.17 10.42 15.85
C GLN A 134 9.82 10.43 14.46
N LEU A 135 11.15 10.26 14.40
CA LEU A 135 11.87 10.19 13.12
C LEU A 135 11.47 8.95 12.32
N LEU A 136 11.37 7.79 12.98
CA LEU A 136 10.97 6.54 12.35
C LEU A 136 9.55 6.62 11.78
N ALA A 137 8.59 7.17 12.52
CA ALA A 137 7.22 7.39 12.05
C ALA A 137 7.17 8.31 10.81
N ALA A 138 7.96 9.38 10.82
CA ALA A 138 8.06 10.29 9.68
C ALA A 138 8.73 9.64 8.46
N ALA A 139 9.79 8.87 8.67
CA ALA A 139 10.52 8.16 7.61
C ALA A 139 9.66 7.06 6.98
N GLU A 140 8.92 6.29 7.79
CA GLU A 140 8.02 5.26 7.31
C GLU A 140 6.87 5.87 6.47
N SER A 141 6.26 6.95 6.97
CA SER A 141 5.22 7.67 6.22
C SER A 141 5.75 8.22 4.88
N ALA A 142 6.97 8.77 4.86
CA ALA A 142 7.60 9.22 3.63
C ALA A 142 7.94 8.06 2.68
N GLY A 143 8.37 6.93 3.21
CA GLY A 143 8.59 5.69 2.47
C GLY A 143 7.30 5.18 1.82
N GLY A 144 6.17 5.28 2.51
CA GLY A 144 4.84 4.96 1.97
C GLY A 144 4.47 5.82 0.76
N LEU A 145 4.70 7.13 0.82
CA LEU A 145 4.51 8.04 -0.32
C LEU A 145 5.42 7.68 -1.49
N ALA A 146 6.71 7.47 -1.23
CA ALA A 146 7.68 7.12 -2.26
C ALA A 146 7.34 5.78 -2.94
N ALA A 147 6.94 4.77 -2.16
CA ALA A 147 6.53 3.48 -2.69
C ALA A 147 5.28 3.59 -3.58
N ALA A 148 4.31 4.43 -3.19
CA ALA A 148 3.14 4.71 -4.01
C ALA A 148 3.51 5.42 -5.32
N GLU A 149 4.41 6.41 -5.30
CA GLU A 149 4.90 7.07 -6.52
C GLU A 149 5.66 6.12 -7.44
N MET A 150 6.55 5.28 -6.89
CA MET A 150 7.24 4.24 -7.65
C MET A 150 6.26 3.24 -8.28
N THR A 151 5.18 2.91 -7.57
CA THR A 151 4.12 2.01 -8.07
C THR A 151 3.33 2.67 -9.21
N PHE A 152 3.01 3.95 -9.06
CA PHE A 152 2.31 4.74 -10.08
C PHE A 152 3.15 4.91 -11.36
N ASP A 153 4.43 5.28 -11.22
CA ASP A 153 5.33 5.45 -12.36
C ASP A 153 5.67 4.10 -13.03
N GLY A 154 5.76 3.04 -12.21
CA GLY A 154 6.02 1.68 -12.66
C GLY A 154 7.41 1.47 -13.27
N LEU A 155 7.59 0.33 -13.92
CA LEU A 155 8.82 0.00 -14.65
C LEU A 155 8.50 -0.31 -16.12
N PRO A 156 9.37 0.08 -17.06
CA PRO A 156 9.16 -0.24 -18.47
C PRO A 156 9.23 -1.76 -18.68
N PHE A 157 8.18 -2.32 -19.28
CA PHE A 157 8.09 -3.76 -19.57
C PHE A 157 8.22 -4.03 -21.07
N SER A 158 9.18 -4.88 -21.46
CA SER A 158 9.29 -5.37 -22.84
C SER A 158 8.77 -6.78 -22.96
N ALA A 159 7.56 -6.93 -23.51
CA ALA A 159 6.97 -8.24 -23.80
C ALA A 159 7.85 -9.08 -24.74
N ALA A 160 8.60 -8.44 -25.65
CA ALA A 160 9.53 -9.12 -26.55
C ALA A 160 10.77 -9.64 -25.81
N ALA A 161 11.35 -8.86 -24.91
CA ALA A 161 12.47 -9.33 -24.09
C ALA A 161 12.06 -10.47 -23.16
N HIS A 162 10.89 -10.34 -22.53
CA HIS A 162 10.32 -11.40 -21.70
C HIS A 162 10.07 -12.68 -22.50
N ARG A 163 9.51 -12.57 -23.71
CA ARG A 163 9.29 -13.75 -24.57
C ARG A 163 10.60 -14.41 -25.00
N ARG A 164 11.63 -13.64 -25.38
CA ARG A 164 12.96 -14.19 -25.68
C ARG A 164 13.56 -14.93 -24.49
N HIS A 165 13.39 -14.39 -23.27
CA HIS A 165 13.88 -15.04 -22.06
C HIS A 165 13.16 -16.38 -21.82
N LEU A 166 11.84 -16.42 -21.97
CA LEU A 166 11.06 -17.66 -21.88
C LEU A 166 11.49 -18.67 -22.94
N ASP A 167 11.62 -18.26 -24.21
CA ASP A 167 12.01 -19.16 -25.29
C ASP A 167 13.43 -19.73 -25.07
N ALA A 168 14.36 -18.91 -24.57
CA ALA A 168 15.73 -19.35 -24.24
C ALA A 168 15.79 -20.30 -23.04
N THR A 169 14.90 -20.13 -22.06
CA THR A 169 14.91 -20.89 -20.80
C THR A 169 14.12 -22.19 -20.91
N LEU A 170 12.94 -22.12 -21.55
CA LEU A 170 11.96 -23.20 -21.58
C LEU A 170 11.87 -23.91 -22.95
N GLY A 171 12.45 -23.30 -23.98
CA GLY A 171 12.26 -23.72 -25.38
C GLY A 171 11.04 -23.07 -26.02
N ALA A 172 10.74 -23.47 -27.26
CA ALA A 172 9.62 -22.92 -28.02
C ALA A 172 8.29 -23.07 -27.25
N ARG A 173 7.48 -22.01 -27.26
CA ARG A 173 6.16 -21.99 -26.61
C ARG A 173 5.26 -23.13 -27.16
N PRO A 174 4.76 -24.02 -26.28
CA PRO A 174 3.79 -25.04 -26.67
C PRO A 174 2.47 -24.44 -27.17
N VAL A 175 1.88 -25.04 -28.19
CA VAL A 175 0.66 -24.55 -28.85
C VAL A 175 -0.64 -25.00 -28.17
N ASP A 176 -0.58 -26.10 -27.43
CA ASP A 176 -1.73 -26.81 -26.83
C ASP A 176 -1.72 -26.77 -25.29
N GLY A 177 -0.84 -25.96 -24.70
CA GLY A 177 -0.67 -25.90 -23.25
C GLY A 177 0.09 -27.10 -22.66
N SER A 178 0.69 -27.95 -23.51
CA SER A 178 1.60 -29.00 -23.04
C SER A 178 2.84 -28.43 -22.36
N THR A 179 3.55 -29.29 -21.62
CA THR A 179 4.75 -28.92 -20.86
C THR A 179 5.87 -28.44 -21.81
N PRO A 180 6.53 -27.30 -21.52
CA PRO A 180 7.66 -26.82 -22.32
C PRO A 180 8.80 -27.85 -22.46
N PRO A 181 9.52 -27.87 -23.60
CA PRO A 181 10.55 -28.88 -23.88
C PRO A 181 11.63 -29.00 -22.80
N ALA A 182 12.09 -27.89 -22.22
CA ALA A 182 13.09 -27.92 -21.17
C ALA A 182 12.60 -28.62 -19.90
N LEU A 183 11.32 -28.44 -19.55
CA LEU A 183 10.72 -29.09 -18.40
C LEU A 183 10.49 -30.59 -18.64
N VAL A 184 10.08 -30.99 -19.84
CA VAL A 184 9.99 -32.42 -20.21
C VAL A 184 11.36 -33.09 -20.11
N LYS A 185 12.42 -32.41 -20.61
CA LYS A 185 13.78 -32.90 -20.49
C LYS A 185 14.20 -33.08 -19.03
N LEU A 186 13.92 -32.08 -18.18
CA LEU A 186 14.25 -32.13 -16.77
C LEU A 186 13.46 -33.21 -16.02
N GLU A 187 12.17 -33.41 -16.32
CA GLU A 187 11.35 -34.50 -15.77
C GLU A 187 11.96 -35.87 -16.11
N ASN A 188 12.44 -36.05 -17.34
CA ASN A 188 13.09 -37.29 -17.77
C ASN A 188 14.44 -37.51 -17.06
N GLU A 189 15.26 -36.46 -16.93
CA GLU A 189 16.53 -36.53 -16.19
C GLU A 189 16.29 -36.92 -14.72
N ILE A 190 15.33 -36.27 -14.05
CA ILE A 190 14.95 -36.61 -12.66
C ILE A 190 14.44 -38.05 -12.57
N SER A 191 13.51 -38.43 -13.45
CA SER A 191 12.95 -39.79 -13.47
C SER A 191 14.02 -40.87 -13.69
N SER A 192 15.07 -40.56 -14.46
CA SER A 192 16.18 -41.49 -14.69
C SER A 192 16.98 -41.76 -13.41
N VAL A 193 17.14 -40.75 -12.54
CA VAL A 193 17.84 -40.89 -11.24
C VAL A 193 17.04 -41.77 -10.28
N PHE A 194 15.71 -41.63 -10.27
CA PHE A 194 14.83 -42.48 -9.47
C PHE A 194 14.60 -43.88 -10.06
N GLY A 195 15.04 -44.14 -11.30
CA GLY A 195 14.80 -45.40 -12.00
C GLY A 195 13.34 -45.66 -12.38
N ARG A 196 12.45 -44.68 -12.19
CA ARG A 196 11.03 -44.71 -12.55
C ARG A 196 10.52 -43.31 -12.86
N ARG A 197 9.39 -43.21 -13.55
CA ARG A 197 8.74 -41.92 -13.77
C ARG A 197 8.25 -41.33 -12.45
N VAL A 198 8.56 -40.06 -12.20
CA VAL A 198 8.16 -39.28 -11.01
C VAL A 198 7.76 -37.87 -11.46
N ASN A 199 6.63 -37.35 -10.99
CA ASN A 199 6.28 -35.94 -11.19
C ASN A 199 7.06 -35.05 -10.20
N PRO A 200 8.01 -34.20 -10.65
CA PRO A 200 8.80 -33.36 -9.74
C PRO A 200 7.98 -32.28 -9.04
N GLY A 201 6.83 -31.91 -9.60
CA GLY A 201 5.92 -30.93 -9.02
C GLY A 201 5.04 -31.49 -7.89
N SER A 202 5.11 -32.80 -7.61
CA SER A 202 4.33 -33.47 -6.57
C SER A 202 5.25 -33.88 -5.41
N PRO A 203 5.25 -33.15 -4.27
CA PRO A 203 6.07 -33.51 -3.11
C PRO A 203 5.81 -34.93 -2.61
N ALA A 204 4.54 -35.37 -2.66
CA ALA A 204 4.16 -36.72 -2.24
C ALA A 204 4.75 -37.82 -3.13
N GLU A 205 4.75 -37.63 -4.45
CA GLU A 205 5.34 -38.60 -5.37
C GLU A 205 6.86 -38.67 -5.25
N VAL A 206 7.51 -37.51 -5.05
CA VAL A 206 8.97 -37.41 -4.89
C VAL A 206 9.42 -38.11 -3.60
N VAL A 207 8.70 -37.95 -2.49
CA VAL A 207 9.03 -38.63 -1.22
C VAL A 207 8.81 -40.16 -1.32
N ALA A 208 7.89 -40.61 -2.16
CA ALA A 208 7.59 -42.03 -2.34
C ALA A 208 8.45 -42.72 -3.42
N ALA A 209 9.41 -42.03 -4.05
CA ALA A 209 10.22 -42.52 -5.16
C ALA A 209 11.57 -43.10 -4.74
#